data_AF-A0A9P6NZW8-F1
#
_entry.id   AF-A0A9P6NZW8-F1
#
_cell.length_a   1.000
_cell.length_b   1.000
_cell.length_c   1.000
_cell.angle_alpha   90.00
_cell.angle_beta   90.00
_cell.angle_gamma   90.00
#
_symmetry.space_group_name_H-M   'P 1'
#
loop_
_entity.id
_entity.type
_entity.pdbx_description
1 polymer ?
#
loop_
_entity_poly.entity_id
_entity_poly.type
_entity_poly.pdbx_seq_one_letter_code
_entity_poly.pdbx_strand_id
1 'polypeptide(L)'
;IVGRTMTFYVLLLPAENLYTMLQLAEIKIPDSLQNLSHLVTDISNILTVMDVFDRLCVCTEDPHIIIDRETPITPMNVLQQLFSTSKDRKRPCHLKRRHN
;
A
#
# COMPACT_ATOMS: atom_id res chain seq x y z
N ILE A 1 16.79 13.72 3.55
CA ILE A 1 15.54 14.31 3.03
C ILE A 1 14.44 13.29 3.23
N VAL A 2 13.43 13.63 4.01
CA VAL A 2 12.29 12.76 4.34
C VAL A 2 11.41 12.62 3.10
N GLY A 3 10.87 11.43 2.83
CA GLY A 3 9.90 11.21 1.74
C GLY A 3 10.48 10.72 0.40
N ARG A 4 11.73 10.25 0.36
CA ARG A 4 12.33 9.63 -0.85
C ARG A 4 12.50 8.12 -0.75
N THR A 5 11.96 7.55 0.30
CA THR A 5 11.95 6.12 0.51
C THR A 5 10.57 5.63 0.13
N MET A 6 10.52 4.74 -0.86
CA MET A 6 9.30 4.10 -1.31
C MET A 6 9.29 2.67 -0.78
N THR A 7 8.28 2.34 0.02
CA THR A 7 8.09 0.99 0.55
C THR A 7 6.98 0.31 -0.24
N PHE A 8 7.31 -0.84 -0.83
CA PHE A 8 6.40 -1.64 -1.61
C PHE A 8 5.79 -2.74 -0.75
N TYR A 9 4.49 -2.95 -0.89
CA TYR A 9 3.72 -3.99 -0.20
C TYR A 9 2.95 -4.80 -1.22
N VAL A 10 2.75 -6.09 -0.93
CA VAL A 10 1.73 -6.91 -1.59
C VAL A 10 0.54 -7.08 -0.65
N LEU A 11 -0.65 -6.83 -1.17
CA LEU A 11 -1.90 -7.07 -0.47
C LEU A 11 -2.42 -8.46 -0.87
N LEU A 12 -2.55 -9.34 0.12
CA LEU A 12 -3.13 -10.68 -0.07
C LEU A 12 -4.43 -10.78 0.70
N LEU A 13 -5.37 -11.57 0.17
CA LEU A 13 -6.62 -11.96 0.83
C LEU A 13 -6.56 -13.45 1.17
N PRO A 14 -5.79 -13.87 2.19
CA PRO A 14 -5.64 -15.28 2.56
C PRO A 14 -6.93 -15.94 3.06
N ALA A 15 -7.88 -15.17 3.58
CA ALA A 15 -9.17 -15.65 4.05
C ALA A 15 -10.23 -14.56 3.89
N GLU A 16 -11.51 -14.94 3.94
CA GLU A 16 -12.63 -14.01 3.85
C GLU A 16 -12.49 -12.86 4.86
N ASN A 17 -12.58 -11.62 4.37
CA ASN A 17 -12.42 -10.38 5.15
C ASN A 17 -11.05 -10.20 5.86
N LEU A 18 -10.06 -11.05 5.59
CA LEU A 18 -8.71 -10.92 6.17
C LEU A 18 -7.72 -10.51 5.08
N TYR A 19 -7.39 -9.23 5.06
CA TYR A 19 -6.33 -8.70 4.22
C TYR A 19 -4.99 -8.64 4.97
N THR A 20 -3.94 -9.19 4.37
CA THR A 20 -2.56 -9.09 4.89
C THR A 20 -1.72 -8.25 3.95
N MET A 21 -1.09 -7.20 4.47
CA MET A 21 -0.07 -6.42 3.76
C MET A 21 1.31 -6.97 4.12
N LEU A 22 2.01 -7.55 3.14
CA LEU A 22 3.38 -8.02 3.31
C LEU A 22 4.33 -7.02 2.65
N GLN A 23 5.27 -6.48 3.42
CA GLN A 23 6.31 -5.61 2.88
C GLN A 23 7.24 -6.42 1.98
N LEU A 24 7.43 -5.97 0.74
CA LEU A 24 8.31 -6.61 -0.23
C LEU A 24 9.71 -6.00 -0.18
N ALA A 25 9.77 -4.68 -0.32
CA ALA A 25 11.03 -3.97 -0.41
C ALA A 25 10.88 -2.51 0.00
N GLU A 26 12.00 -1.94 0.41
CA GLU A 26 12.17 -0.51 0.58
C GLU A 26 13.22 -0.04 -0.43
N ILE A 27 12.89 0.98 -1.21
CA ILE A 27 13.73 1.48 -2.30
C ILE A 27 13.91 2.97 -2.13
N LYS A 28 15.17 3.43 -2.22
CA LYS A 28 15.48 4.84 -2.07
C LYS A 28 15.53 5.50 -3.44
N ILE A 29 14.61 6.42 -3.67
CA ILE A 29 14.56 7.19 -4.91
C ILE A 29 15.71 8.21 -4.93
N PRO A 30 16.58 8.16 -5.96
CA PRO A 30 17.62 9.15 -6.16
C PRO A 30 17.03 10.54 -6.30
N ASP A 31 17.76 11.55 -5.83
CA ASP A 31 17.33 12.94 -5.87
C ASP A 31 17.95 13.77 -6.97
N SER A 32 18.82 13.15 -7.74
CA SER A 32 19.51 13.73 -8.87
C SER A 32 19.96 12.64 -9.83
N LEU A 33 20.31 13.04 -11.04
CA LEU A 33 20.81 12.13 -12.07
C LEU A 33 22.18 11.55 -11.69
N GLN A 34 23.00 12.33 -10.97
CA GLN A 34 24.29 11.89 -10.46
C GLN A 34 24.14 10.75 -9.45
N ASN A 35 23.07 10.76 -8.67
CA ASN A 35 22.77 9.74 -7.68
C ASN A 35 21.98 8.56 -8.26
N LEU A 36 21.69 8.56 -9.57
CA LEU A 36 20.93 7.48 -10.21
C LEU A 36 21.65 6.14 -10.14
N SER A 37 22.98 6.13 -10.13
CA SER A 37 23.78 4.92 -9.96
C SER A 37 23.51 4.21 -8.63
N HIS A 38 23.03 4.93 -7.60
CA HIS A 38 22.62 4.31 -6.34
C HIS A 38 21.35 3.47 -6.50
N LEU A 39 20.55 3.68 -7.54
CA LEU A 39 19.42 2.78 -7.82
C LEU A 39 19.89 1.37 -8.21
N VAL A 40 21.11 1.25 -8.75
CA VAL A 40 21.71 -0.05 -9.07
C VAL A 40 21.90 -0.89 -7.82
N THR A 41 22.15 -0.29 -6.65
CA THR A 41 22.25 -1.06 -5.40
C THR A 41 20.92 -1.65 -4.96
N ASP A 42 19.82 -1.02 -5.36
CA ASP A 42 18.46 -1.47 -5.07
C ASP A 42 17.88 -2.36 -6.20
N ILE A 43 18.65 -2.72 -7.24
CA ILE A 43 18.11 -3.41 -8.41
C ILE A 43 17.54 -4.78 -8.09
N SER A 44 18.15 -5.50 -7.14
CA SER A 44 17.61 -6.78 -6.64
C SER A 44 16.22 -6.60 -6.01
N ASN A 45 16.03 -5.52 -5.26
CA ASN A 45 14.76 -5.19 -4.63
C ASN A 45 13.71 -4.80 -5.67
N ILE A 46 14.09 -4.00 -6.67
CA ILE A 46 13.23 -3.62 -7.79
C ILE A 46 12.76 -4.88 -8.53
N LEU A 47 13.69 -5.76 -8.90
CA LEU A 47 13.37 -7.00 -9.62
C LEU A 47 12.47 -7.93 -8.80
N THR A 48 12.69 -8.00 -7.48
CA THR A 48 11.82 -8.78 -6.58
C THR A 48 10.40 -8.23 -6.57
N VAL A 49 10.23 -6.91 -6.47
CA VAL A 49 8.91 -6.28 -6.56
C VAL A 49 8.26 -6.59 -7.91
N MET A 50 8.99 -6.45 -9.01
CA MET A 50 8.47 -6.75 -10.34
C MET A 50 8.05 -8.22 -10.50
N ASP A 51 8.87 -9.17 -10.08
CA ASP A 51 8.56 -10.62 -10.14
C ASP A 51 7.31 -10.96 -9.33
N VAL A 52 7.20 -10.45 -8.10
CA VAL A 52 6.06 -10.73 -7.23
C VAL A 52 4.77 -10.16 -7.83
N PHE A 53 4.80 -8.94 -8.37
CA PHE A 53 3.63 -8.35 -9.01
C PHE A 53 3.25 -9.09 -10.30
N ASP A 54 4.22 -9.46 -11.15
CA ASP A 54 3.95 -10.21 -12.38
C ASP A 54 3.30 -11.57 -12.09
N ARG A 55 3.78 -12.25 -11.05
CA ARG A 55 3.29 -13.59 -10.67
C ARG A 55 1.97 -13.58 -9.91
N LEU A 56 1.74 -12.59 -9.06
CA LEU A 56 0.57 -12.57 -8.15
C LEU A 56 -0.55 -11.64 -8.62
N CYS A 57 -0.23 -10.57 -9.34
CA CYS A 57 -1.19 -9.58 -9.81
C CYS A 57 -1.58 -9.83 -11.27
N VAL A 58 -2.04 -11.05 -11.56
CA VAL A 58 -2.51 -11.41 -12.91
C VAL A 58 -3.89 -10.80 -13.14
N CYS A 59 -4.04 -10.05 -14.23
CA CYS A 59 -5.32 -9.55 -14.69
C CYS A 59 -6.28 -10.73 -14.96
N THR A 60 -7.47 -10.68 -14.40
CA THR A 60 -8.54 -11.59 -14.78
C THR A 60 -9.30 -10.99 -15.95
N GLU A 61 -9.60 -11.79 -16.98
CA GLU A 61 -10.46 -11.38 -18.09
C GLU A 61 -11.95 -11.43 -17.72
N ASP A 62 -12.28 -12.13 -16.63
CA ASP A 62 -13.65 -12.22 -16.12
C ASP A 62 -13.94 -11.09 -15.11
N PRO A 63 -14.85 -10.15 -15.44
CA PRO A 63 -15.27 -9.07 -14.55
C PRO A 63 -15.97 -9.57 -13.28
N HIS A 64 -16.62 -10.74 -13.31
CA HIS A 64 -17.31 -11.29 -12.15
C HIS A 64 -16.31 -11.68 -11.05
N ILE A 65 -15.15 -12.20 -11.41
CA ILE A 65 -14.07 -12.50 -10.46
C ILE A 65 -13.54 -11.22 -9.80
N ILE A 66 -13.55 -10.08 -10.50
CA ILE A 66 -13.16 -8.78 -9.92
C ILE A 66 -14.21 -8.35 -8.89
N ILE A 67 -15.48 -8.37 -9.27
CA ILE A 67 -16.61 -7.97 -8.41
C ILE A 67 -16.69 -8.87 -7.17
N ASP A 68 -16.49 -10.18 -7.31
CA ASP A 68 -16.53 -11.12 -6.18
C ASP A 68 -15.32 -10.95 -5.24
N ARG A 69 -14.18 -10.47 -5.76
CA ARG A 69 -12.99 -10.10 -4.96
C ARG A 69 -13.09 -8.73 -4.32
N GLU A 70 -14.00 -7.87 -4.78
CA GLU A 70 -14.34 -6.63 -4.11
C GLU A 70 -15.08 -6.96 -2.81
N THR A 71 -14.32 -7.26 -1.76
CA THR A 71 -14.89 -7.36 -0.42
C THR A 71 -15.48 -5.99 -0.08
N PRO A 72 -16.75 -5.91 0.36
CA PRO A 72 -17.39 -4.63 0.64
C PRO A 72 -16.54 -3.85 1.62
N ILE A 73 -16.03 -2.70 1.14
CA ILE A 73 -15.28 -1.77 1.98
C ILE A 73 -16.19 -1.40 3.14
N THR A 74 -15.71 -1.59 4.37
CA THR A 74 -16.43 -1.16 5.58
C THR A 74 -16.90 0.27 5.35
N PRO A 75 -18.22 0.53 5.38
CA PRO A 75 -18.73 1.83 4.96
C PRO A 75 -18.15 2.91 5.87
N MET A 76 -17.85 4.07 5.25
CA MET A 76 -17.03 5.12 5.88
C MET A 76 -17.57 5.58 7.24
N ASN A 77 -18.89 5.52 7.44
CA ASN A 77 -19.55 5.81 8.71
C ASN A 77 -19.14 4.83 9.84
N VAL A 78 -18.96 3.54 9.55
CA VAL A 78 -18.50 2.53 10.52
C VAL A 78 -17.01 2.73 10.82
N LEU A 79 -16.20 3.02 9.81
CA LEU A 79 -14.79 3.37 10.01
C LEU A 79 -14.63 4.63 10.88
N GLN A 80 -15.50 5.63 10.69
CA GLN A 80 -15.51 6.85 11.49
C GLN A 80 -15.80 6.61 12.98
N GLN A 81 -16.59 5.57 13.31
CA GLN A 81 -16.89 5.19 14.69
C GLN A 81 -15.68 4.62 15.44
N LEU A 82 -14.68 4.07 14.73
CA LEU A 82 -13.42 3.59 15.33
C LEU A 82 -12.56 4.74 15.89
N PHE A 83 -12.77 5.97 15.39
CA PHE A 83 -12.07 7.14 15.89
C PHE A 83 -12.83 7.75 17.06
N SER A 84 -12.27 7.64 18.27
CA SER A 84 -12.84 8.32 19.42
C SER A 84 -12.87 9.83 19.21
N THR A 85 -14.06 10.43 19.31
CA THR A 85 -14.26 11.88 19.33
C THR A 85 -13.53 12.54 20.51
N SER A 86 -13.32 11.82 21.62
CA SER A 86 -12.55 12.32 22.76
C SER A 86 -11.03 12.39 22.52
N LYS A 87 -10.54 11.71 21.47
CA LYS A 87 -9.13 11.76 21.04
C LYS A 87 -8.86 12.85 20.00
N ASP A 88 -9.89 13.51 19.47
CA ASP A 88 -9.75 14.81 18.80
C ASP A 88 -9.52 15.89 19.87
N ARG A 89 -8.29 15.92 20.43
CA ARG A 89 -7.82 17.10 21.18
C ARG A 89 -7.63 18.27 20.20
N LYS A 90 -7.29 19.47 20.72
CA LYS A 90 -7.12 20.77 20.02
C LYS A 90 -6.37 20.78 18.65
N ARG A 91 -5.83 19.67 18.18
CA ARG A 91 -5.27 19.48 16.83
C ARG A 91 -6.01 18.33 16.13
N PRO A 92 -6.47 18.51 14.87
CA PRO A 92 -7.23 17.49 14.16
C PRO A 92 -6.43 16.18 14.05
N CYS A 93 -7.08 15.05 14.31
CA CYS A 93 -6.46 13.73 14.24
C CYS A 93 -5.76 13.50 12.89
N HIS A 94 -4.45 13.28 12.91
CA HIS A 94 -3.66 13.07 11.70
C HIS A 94 -4.08 11.82 10.90
N LEU A 95 -4.73 10.85 11.55
CA LEU A 95 -5.29 9.67 10.90
C LEU A 95 -6.50 10.03 10.02
N LYS A 96 -7.31 11.02 10.41
CA LYS A 96 -8.43 11.51 9.60
C LYS A 96 -7.96 12.29 8.36
N ARG A 97 -6.79 12.96 8.43
CA ARG A 97 -6.27 13.79 7.32
C ARG A 97 -5.68 13.02 6.14
N ARG A 98 -5.33 11.74 6.31
CA ARG A 98 -4.74 10.93 5.23
C ARG A 98 -5.77 10.15 4.39
N HIS A 99 -7.06 10.33 4.66
CA HIS A 99 -8.17 9.60 4.04
C HIS A 99 -9.10 10.49 3.20
N ASN A 100 -8.74 11.76 2.97
CA ASN A 100 -9.45 12.67 2.08
C ASN A 100 -8.74 12.77 0.73
#